data_AF-A0AAF0QJX0-F1
#
_entry.id   AF-A0AAF0QJX0-F1
#
_cell.length_a   1.000
_cell.length_b   1.000
_cell.length_c   1.000
_cell.angle_alpha   90.00
_cell.angle_beta   90.00
_cell.angle_gamma   90.00
#
_symmetry.space_group_name_H-M   'P 1'
#
loop_
_entity.id
_entity.type
_entity.pdbx_description
1 polymer ?
#
loop_
_entity_poly.entity_id
_entity_poly.type
_entity_poly.pdbx_seq_one_letter_code
_entity_poly.pdbx_strand_id
1 'polypeptide(L)' 'MEGMSRKLYMLLLIGWAKPMVVPDAHFQNDLGLDSLDTVEVVMALEEEFRFEIPDNEADKINSINLAVDFIASHPQAK' A
#
# COMPACT_ATOMS: atom_id res chain seq x y z
N MET A 1 1.51 -14.95 -16.42
CA MET A 1 1.83 -14.75 -14.98
C MET A 1 0.96 -13.61 -14.49
N GLU A 2 -0.32 -13.92 -14.30
CA GLU A 2 -1.39 -12.94 -14.09
C GLU A 2 -1.58 -12.70 -12.59
N GLY A 3 -1.44 -11.44 -12.14
CA GLY A 3 -1.91 -10.89 -10.86
C GLY A 3 -1.46 -11.56 -9.55
N MET A 4 -1.87 -12.81 -9.33
CA MET A 4 -1.72 -13.57 -8.08
C MET A 4 -0.26 -13.84 -7.71
N SER A 5 0.61 -14.14 -8.68
CA SER A 5 2.04 -14.34 -8.41
C SER A 5 2.79 -13.06 -8.04
N ARG A 6 2.35 -11.88 -8.51
CA ARG A 6 2.96 -10.60 -8.14
C ARG A 6 2.50 -10.14 -6.75
N LYS A 7 1.20 -10.24 -6.45
CA LYS A 7 0.66 -9.97 -5.10
C LYS A 7 1.33 -10.84 -4.02
N LEU A 8 1.50 -12.13 -4.29
CA LEU A 8 2.18 -13.04 -3.36
C LEU A 8 3.67 -12.70 -3.21
N TYR A 9 4.33 -12.25 -4.27
CA TYR A 9 5.73 -11.83 -4.25
C TYR A 9 5.93 -10.52 -3.47
N MET A 10 5.00 -9.58 -3.59
CA MET A 10 5.02 -8.31 -2.84
C MET A 10 4.79 -8.55 -1.34
N LEU A 11 3.80 -9.37 -0.97
CA LEU A 11 3.62 -9.80 0.42
C LEU A 11 4.83 -10.58 0.96
N LEU A 12 5.46 -11.43 0.14
CA LEU A 12 6.68 -12.12 0.53
C LEU A 12 7.84 -11.14 0.71
N LEU A 13 8.01 -10.16 -0.17
CA LEU A 13 9.08 -9.16 -0.10
C LEU A 13 8.95 -8.27 1.12
N ILE A 14 7.75 -7.72 1.37
CA ILE A 14 7.48 -6.87 2.53
C ILE A 14 7.61 -7.70 3.83
N GLY A 15 7.11 -8.94 3.83
CA GLY A 15 7.19 -9.84 4.98
C GLY A 15 8.58 -10.45 5.26
N TRP A 16 9.41 -10.64 4.23
CA TRP A 16 10.80 -11.11 4.36
C TRP A 16 11.78 -9.97 4.65
N ALA A 17 11.51 -8.76 4.17
CA ALA A 17 12.43 -7.64 4.34
C ALA A 17 12.43 -7.10 5.78
N LYS A 18 11.29 -7.10 6.49
CA LYS A 18 11.23 -6.57 7.86
C LYS A 18 10.21 -7.29 8.76
N PRO A 19 10.64 -7.94 9.86
CA PRO A 19 9.74 -8.58 10.83
C PRO A 19 8.90 -7.59 11.68
N MET A 20 8.76 -6.33 11.25
CA MET A 20 8.21 -5.22 12.04
C MET A 20 7.25 -4.36 11.20
N VAL A 21 6.37 -5.01 10.43
CA VAL A 21 5.27 -4.32 9.76
C VAL A 21 4.15 -4.18 10.78
N VAL A 22 4.00 -2.97 11.34
CA VAL A 22 2.86 -2.58 12.19
C VAL A 22 1.97 -1.60 11.42
N PRO A 23 0.67 -1.51 11.73
CA PRO A 23 -0.25 -0.65 10.97
C PRO A 23 0.15 0.83 10.92
N ASP A 24 0.81 1.31 11.98
CA ASP A 24 1.32 2.68 12.11
C ASP A 24 2.72 2.88 11.51
N ALA A 25 3.36 1.83 10.99
CA ALA A 25 4.71 1.94 10.43
C ALA A 25 4.70 2.84 9.20
N HIS A 26 5.55 3.84 9.21
CA HIS A 26 5.73 4.72 8.08
C HIS A 26 6.55 4.01 6.99
N PHE A 27 6.02 3.98 5.77
CA PHE A 27 6.60 3.27 4.62
C PHE A 27 8.06 3.62 4.38
N GLN A 28 8.38 4.92 4.28
CA GLN A 28 9.76 5.35 4.08
C GLN A 28 10.60 5.31 5.37
N ASN A 29 10.14 5.96 6.44
CA ASN A 29 10.96 6.16 7.64
C ASN A 29 11.21 4.87 8.44
N ASP A 30 10.21 3.99 8.52
CA ASP A 30 10.30 2.77 9.34
C ASP A 30 10.53 1.54 8.47
N LEU A 31 9.81 1.43 7.36
CA LEU A 31 9.92 0.29 6.45
C LEU A 31 11.01 0.45 5.39
N GLY A 32 11.59 1.65 5.23
CA GLY A 32 12.68 1.89 4.28
C GLY A 32 12.27 1.67 2.82
N LEU A 33 10.97 1.75 2.54
CA LEU A 33 10.44 1.71 1.19
C LEU A 33 10.84 2.98 0.45
N ASP A 34 11.26 2.84 -0.80
CA ASP A 34 11.55 4.01 -1.63
C ASP A 34 10.26 4.59 -2.25
N SER A 35 10.41 5.64 -3.05
CA SER A 35 9.26 6.28 -3.72
C SER A 35 8.58 5.35 -4.72
N LEU A 36 9.31 4.42 -5.35
CA LEU A 36 8.76 3.48 -6.31
C LEU A 36 7.96 2.39 -5.59
N ASP A 37 8.49 1.88 -4.48
CA ASP A 37 7.79 0.93 -3.60
C ASP A 37 6.46 1.52 -3.10
N THR A 38 6.45 2.81 -2.77
CA THR A 38 5.24 3.52 -2.31
C THR A 38 4.17 3.58 -3.40
N VAL A 39 4.58 3.85 -4.65
CA VAL A 39 3.67 3.82 -5.82
C VAL A 39 3.08 2.43 -6.03
N GLU A 40 3.89 1.37 -5.91
CA GLU A 40 3.40 -0.01 -6.06
C GLU A 40 2.35 -0.38 -5.00
N VAL A 41 2.52 0.07 -3.75
CA VAL A 41 1.54 -0.14 -2.67
C VAL A 41 0.22 0.57 -2.98
N VAL A 42 0.26 1.83 -3.41
CA VAL A 42 -0.93 2.61 -3.79
C VAL A 42 -1.67 1.93 -4.94
N MET A 43 -0.97 1.57 -6.01
CA MET A 43 -1.55 0.86 -7.16
C MET A 43 -2.17 -0.48 -6.77
N ALA A 44 -1.55 -1.21 -5.84
CA ALA A 44 -2.11 -2.48 -5.35
C ALA A 44 -3.42 -2.27 -4.56
N LEU A 45 -3.54 -1.18 -3.82
CA LEU A 45 -4.78 -0.80 -3.12
C LEU A 45 -5.88 -0.43 -4.13
N GLU A 46 -5.57 0.41 -5.10
CA GLU A 46 -6.49 0.78 -6.19
C GLU A 46 -7.04 -0.44 -6.93
N GLU A 47 -6.17 -1.39 -7.27
CA GLU A 47 -6.57 -2.62 -7.96
C GLU A 47 -7.44 -3.53 -7.07
N GLU A 48 -7.10 -3.67 -5.80
CA GLU A 48 -7.82 -4.54 -4.85
C GLU A 48 -9.22 -4.02 -4.56
N PHE A 49 -9.36 -2.73 -4.25
CA PHE A 49 -10.63 -2.11 -3.87
C PHE A 49 -11.38 -1.47 -5.04
N ARG A 50 -10.84 -1.59 -6.26
CA ARG A 50 -11.43 -1.11 -7.52
C ARG A 50 -11.78 0.37 -7.49
N PHE A 51 -10.85 1.19 -7.01
CA PHE A 51 -10.98 2.65 -6.91
C PHE A 51 -9.71 3.33 -7.40
N GLU A 52 -9.76 4.64 -7.59
CA GLU A 52 -8.60 5.46 -7.96
C GLU A 52 -8.28 6.41 -6.79
N ILE A 53 -7.01 6.47 -6.41
CA ILE A 53 -6.47 7.39 -5.42
C ILE A 53 -5.82 8.54 -6.20
N PRO A 54 -6.29 9.79 -6.03
CA PRO A 54 -5.64 10.94 -6.66
C PRO A 54 -4.17 11.07 -6.23
N ASP A 55 -3.26 11.43 -7.15
CA ASP A 55 -1.81 11.58 -6.86
C ASP A 55 -1.54 12.47 -5.63
N ASN A 56 -2.28 13.57 -5.49
CA ASN A 56 -2.17 14.53 -4.37
C ASN A 56 -2.61 13.96 -3.01
N GLU A 57 -3.28 12.82 -3.01
CA GLU A 57 -3.73 12.09 -1.83
C GLU A 57 -2.87 10.85 -1.61
N ALA A 58 -2.43 10.18 -2.68
CA ALA A 58 -1.45 9.09 -2.64
C ALA A 58 -0.17 9.50 -1.90
N ASP A 59 0.34 10.71 -2.14
CA ASP A 59 1.52 11.27 -1.44
C ASP A 59 1.33 11.38 0.09
N LYS A 60 0.09 11.40 0.57
CA LYS A 60 -0.24 11.49 2.00
C LYS A 60 -0.42 10.11 2.65
N ILE A 61 -0.55 9.06 1.86
CA ILE A 61 -0.71 7.68 2.33
C ILE A 61 0.68 7.10 2.60
N ASN A 62 1.18 7.36 3.80
CA ASN A 62 2.52 6.94 4.21
C ASN A 62 2.56 5.78 5.19
N SER A 63 1.40 5.23 5.57
CA SER A 63 1.26 4.09 6.46
C SER A 63 0.03 3.26 6.10
N ILE A 64 -0.04 2.03 6.62
CA ILE A 64 -1.16 1.11 6.36
C ILE A 64 -2.45 1.66 6.97
N ASN A 65 -2.40 2.21 8.18
CA ASN A 65 -3.58 2.78 8.83
C ASN A 65 -4.16 3.95 8.02
N LEU A 66 -3.33 4.85 7.50
CA LEU A 66 -3.81 5.93 6.65
C LEU A 66 -4.44 5.41 5.35
N ALA A 67 -3.88 4.35 4.75
CA ALA A 67 -4.48 3.71 3.58
C ALA A 67 -5.87 3.15 3.90
N VAL A 68 -6.01 2.45 5.03
CA VAL A 68 -7.28 1.88 5.49
C VAL A 68 -8.31 2.97 5.79
N ASP A 69 -7.92 4.03 6.51
CA ASP A 69 -8.77 5.17 6.81
C ASP A 69 -9.22 5.89 5.54
N PHE A 70 -8.31 6.02 4.58
CA PHE A 70 -8.61 6.58 3.26
C PHE A 70 -9.71 5.78 2.57
N ILE A 71 -9.55 4.46 2.49
CA ILE A 71 -10.53 3.57 1.86
C ILE A 71 -11.87 3.62 2.62
N ALA A 72 -11.84 3.56 3.95
CA ALA A 72 -13.05 3.57 4.77
C ALA A 72 -13.85 4.89 4.65
N SER A 73 -13.16 6.01 4.42
CA SER A 73 -13.79 7.32 4.19
C SER A 73 -14.31 7.53 2.76
N HIS A 74 -13.95 6.66 1.82
CA HIS A 74 -14.36 6.72 0.42
C HIS A 74 -15.29 5.53 0.07
N PRO A 75 -16.61 5.64 0.30
CA PRO A 75 -17.59 4.55 0.11
C PRO A 75 -17.82 4.13 -1.36
N GLN A 76 -16.97 4.56 -2.28
CA GLN A 76 -16.93 4.11 -3.67
C GLN A 76 -16.03 2.89 -3.87
N ALA A 77 -15.18 2.57 -2.88
CA ALA A 77 -14.44 1.30 -2.82
C ALA A 77 -15.41 0.13 -2.71
N LYS A 78 -15.25 -0.88 -3.57
CA LYS A 78 -16.15 -2.05 -3.68
C LYS A 78 -15.61 -3.28 -2.98
#